data_AF-A0A933VDL3-F1
#
_entry.id   AF-A0A933VDL3-F1
#
_cell.length_a   1.000
_cell.length_b   1.000
_cell.length_c   1.000
_cell.angle_alpha   90.00
_cell.angle_beta   90.00
_cell.angle_gamma   90.00
#
_symmetry.space_group_name_H-M   'P 1'
#
loop_
_entity.id
_entity.type
_entity.pdbx_description
1 polymer ?
#
loop_
_entity_poly.entity_id
_entity_poly.type
_entity_poly.pdbx_seq_one_letter_code
_entity_poly.pdbx_strand_id
1 'polypeptide(L)'
;MANPSILHPSRAAFILAIFFFAACTVRPIPTATIATQTATLKPQPTATQLPKATNTPIPTPTGTLIPSPTPSSTATFTPIAPPVDYSKNPRAILIEADILESTTNRDAHVPKFRLYADGMVIFAGERATTSTGLDATVRTGKLSDSEIQNLLGYLTQVGFFNLKDYYESRPKPKDAPTASVSVYLTKAKTILVYDPQNETTPQVFGDAFARITQSVPTNAQTFIPTDGYLESTDAGPTSGLTARESFIDWSIPNTRLADAINGITVSGRTYDQIIALRANKPATALYREGDHVYRVRFAPNLPRTVHLSDVLGTILNAPREFDGRVFDITGYFRGWNLLGEASGNPPVTRSDWVIADNTSAMYVTGAIPRGLDASSRDDVWNVVRLLAKVVYVRLGTSYLEVRRVDSPTNNITATATPSATPVPNADAAIASIKSRFTQVSKIQKSSAGMIGASSDIRVFDRADGWDLAFWQGSGDCPSGCINNHYYYFSVKKDGTIVNAGEYIRNYNANANSFDTTGSPLWGYPQ
;
A
#
# COMPACT_ATOMS: atom_id res chain seq x y z
N MET A 1 -73.22 25.07 -40.00
CA MET A 1 -74.50 25.21 -39.27
C MET A 1 -74.21 25.14 -37.79
N ALA A 2 -74.71 26.14 -37.06
CA ALA A 2 -74.96 26.26 -35.62
C ALA A 2 -74.04 25.58 -34.58
N ASN A 3 -73.43 26.45 -33.77
CA ASN A 3 -73.04 26.21 -32.37
C ASN A 3 -74.31 26.07 -31.50
N PRO A 4 -74.28 25.48 -30.28
CA PRO A 4 -74.01 26.37 -29.14
C PRO A 4 -73.30 25.77 -27.91
N SER A 5 -72.77 26.74 -27.15
CA SER A 5 -72.12 26.79 -25.85
C SER A 5 -72.90 26.21 -24.66
N ILE A 6 -72.19 25.66 -23.65
CA ILE A 6 -72.59 25.64 -22.22
C ILE A 6 -71.35 25.85 -21.31
N LEU A 7 -71.60 26.55 -20.20
CA LEU A 7 -70.73 27.24 -19.26
C LEU A 7 -69.95 26.39 -18.22
N HIS A 8 -68.85 26.99 -17.75
CA HIS A 8 -68.03 26.88 -16.50
C HIS A 8 -68.73 26.40 -15.20
N PRO A 9 -68.02 25.88 -14.13
CA PRO A 9 -66.91 26.61 -13.46
C PRO A 9 -65.76 25.84 -12.75
N SER A 10 -64.64 26.56 -12.66
CA SER A 10 -63.70 26.75 -11.52
C SER A 10 -63.68 25.74 -10.36
N ARG A 11 -62.52 25.10 -10.16
CA ARG A 11 -61.94 24.86 -8.82
C ARG A 11 -60.42 25.03 -8.87
N ALA A 12 -59.95 26.12 -8.26
CA ALA A 12 -58.55 26.34 -7.90
C ALA A 12 -58.17 25.41 -6.73
N ALA A 13 -57.13 24.60 -6.91
CA ALA A 13 -56.52 23.83 -5.83
C ALA A 13 -55.34 24.63 -5.26
N PHE A 14 -55.54 25.15 -4.05
CA PHE A 14 -54.49 25.69 -3.19
C PHE A 14 -53.63 24.52 -2.68
N ILE A 15 -52.38 24.40 -3.15
CA ILE A 15 -51.39 23.51 -2.54
C ILE A 15 -50.65 24.32 -1.46
N LEU A 16 -50.96 24.02 -0.21
CA LEU A 16 -50.28 24.56 0.98
C LEU A 16 -49.02 23.71 1.21
N ALA A 17 -47.85 24.21 0.79
CA ALA A 17 -46.57 23.61 1.11
C ALA A 17 -46.14 24.04 2.53
N ILE A 18 -46.27 23.13 3.50
CA ILE A 18 -45.77 23.30 4.86
C ILE A 18 -44.25 23.03 4.84
N PHE A 19 -43.46 24.10 4.96
CA PHE A 19 -42.03 24.00 5.24
C PHE A 19 -41.81 23.70 6.72
N PHE A 20 -41.41 22.45 7.03
CA PHE A 20 -40.84 22.12 8.33
C PHE A 20 -39.40 22.68 8.38
N PHE A 21 -39.21 23.77 9.14
CA PHE A 21 -37.88 24.18 9.61
C PHE A 21 -37.41 23.19 10.68
N ALA A 22 -36.63 22.18 10.28
CA ALA A 22 -35.85 21.40 11.23
C ALA A 22 -34.69 22.28 11.74
N ALA A 23 -34.79 22.72 13.00
CA ALA A 23 -33.72 23.42 13.68
C ALA A 23 -32.53 22.46 13.84
N CYS A 24 -31.46 22.67 13.06
CA CYS A 24 -30.16 22.05 13.31
C CYS A 24 -29.59 22.59 14.62
N THR A 25 -29.82 21.90 15.74
CA THR A 25 -29.07 22.15 16.97
C THR A 25 -27.64 21.69 16.77
N VAL A 26 -26.69 22.62 16.86
CA VAL A 26 -25.25 22.34 16.84
C VAL A 26 -24.92 21.37 17.98
N ARG A 27 -24.47 20.15 17.63
CA ARG A 27 -23.94 19.20 18.62
C ARG A 27 -22.67 19.79 19.24
N PRO A 28 -22.56 19.92 20.57
CA PRO A 28 -21.30 20.30 21.19
C PRO A 28 -20.27 19.19 20.97
N ILE A 29 -19.10 19.57 20.48
CA ILE A 29 -17.92 18.71 20.36
C ILE A 29 -17.42 18.43 21.79
N PRO A 30 -17.28 17.15 22.21
CA PRO A 30 -16.71 16.84 23.52
C PRO A 30 -15.25 17.30 23.56
N THR A 31 -14.95 18.20 24.50
CA THR A 31 -13.58 18.59 24.84
C THR A 31 -12.88 17.39 25.47
N ALA A 32 -11.81 16.92 24.83
CA ALA A 32 -10.96 15.87 25.38
C ALA A 32 -10.19 16.42 26.59
N THR A 33 -10.58 16.01 27.80
CA THR A 33 -9.81 16.25 29.02
C THR A 33 -8.60 15.34 29.02
N ILE A 34 -7.40 15.92 28.96
CA ILE A 34 -6.14 15.19 29.11
C ILE A 34 -6.04 14.73 30.57
N ALA A 35 -6.20 13.43 30.80
CA ALA A 35 -5.95 12.82 32.10
C ALA A 35 -4.44 12.76 32.37
N THR A 36 -3.99 13.45 33.42
CA THR A 36 -2.64 13.32 33.97
C THR A 36 -2.46 11.93 34.57
N GLN A 37 -1.61 11.10 33.97
CA GLN A 37 -1.24 9.80 34.55
C GLN A 37 -0.22 10.00 35.67
N THR A 38 -0.63 9.69 36.90
CA THR A 38 0.29 9.51 38.04
C THR A 38 0.92 8.12 37.93
N ALA A 39 2.24 8.07 37.76
CA ALA A 39 2.99 6.81 37.75
C ALA A 39 3.01 6.19 39.16
N THR A 40 2.34 5.07 39.34
CA THR A 40 2.50 4.21 40.52
C THR A 40 3.54 3.14 40.21
N LEU A 41 4.70 3.22 40.88
CA LEU A 41 5.75 2.21 40.81
C LEU A 41 5.26 0.90 41.45
N LYS A 42 5.23 -0.18 40.67
CA LYS A 42 4.97 -1.54 41.14
C LYS A 42 6.31 -2.21 41.50
N PRO A 43 6.42 -2.90 42.65
CA PRO A 43 7.67 -3.53 43.06
C PRO A 43 8.08 -4.71 42.16
N GLN A 44 9.39 -4.78 41.95
CA GLN A 44 10.15 -5.74 41.14
C GLN A 44 10.06 -7.16 41.74
N PRO A 45 9.75 -8.20 40.94
CA PRO A 45 9.74 -9.58 41.45
C PRO A 45 11.17 -10.11 41.61
N THR A 46 11.40 -10.71 42.78
CA THR A 46 12.61 -11.45 43.17
C THR A 46 12.85 -12.63 42.25
N ALA A 47 14.06 -12.74 41.68
CA ALA A 47 14.48 -13.86 40.87
C ALA A 47 14.77 -15.09 41.75
N THR A 48 14.01 -16.16 41.55
CA THR A 48 14.32 -17.49 42.10
C THR A 48 15.30 -18.20 41.16
N GLN A 49 16.49 -18.55 41.67
CA GLN A 49 17.48 -19.33 40.93
C GLN A 49 17.01 -20.78 40.74
N LEU A 50 17.04 -21.25 39.50
CA LEU A 50 16.77 -22.63 39.10
C LEU A 50 18.04 -23.49 39.26
N PRO A 51 17.96 -24.74 39.76
CA PRO A 51 19.14 -25.58 39.95
C PRO A 51 19.78 -26.02 38.63
N LYS A 52 21.11 -26.02 38.66
CA LYS A 52 22.04 -26.40 37.60
C LYS A 52 21.87 -27.87 37.21
N ALA A 53 21.48 -28.13 35.96
CA ALA A 53 21.38 -29.48 35.40
C ALA A 53 22.77 -30.10 35.17
N THR A 54 22.91 -31.35 35.58
CA THR A 54 24.08 -32.22 35.37
C THR A 54 24.05 -32.77 33.94
N ASN A 55 25.16 -32.62 33.21
CA ASN A 55 25.33 -33.17 31.88
C ASN A 55 25.58 -34.69 31.95
N THR A 56 24.63 -35.48 31.44
CA THR A 56 24.84 -36.89 31.10
C THR A 56 25.03 -36.98 29.57
N PRO A 57 26.10 -37.62 29.06
CA PRO A 57 26.32 -37.76 27.63
C PRO A 57 25.30 -38.73 27.01
N ILE A 58 24.55 -38.23 26.02
CA ILE A 58 23.66 -39.01 25.15
C ILE A 58 24.48 -39.51 23.96
N PRO A 59 24.43 -40.80 23.59
CA PRO A 59 25.14 -41.32 22.43
C PRO A 59 24.56 -40.78 21.12
N THR A 60 25.45 -40.28 20.26
CA THR A 60 25.17 -39.76 18.92
C THR A 60 24.65 -40.86 17.99
N PRO A 61 23.45 -40.72 17.40
CA PRO A 61 23.00 -41.63 16.34
C PRO A 61 23.72 -41.31 15.02
N THR A 62 24.37 -42.33 14.44
CA THR A 62 24.96 -42.29 13.10
C THR A 62 23.85 -42.22 12.05
N GLY A 63 23.47 -41.01 11.65
CA GLY A 63 22.53 -40.77 10.55
C GLY A 63 23.22 -40.84 9.19
N THR A 64 22.74 -41.73 8.32
CA THR A 64 23.11 -41.79 6.90
C THR A 64 22.73 -40.48 6.21
N LEU A 65 23.72 -39.78 5.65
CA LEU A 65 23.54 -38.53 4.93
C LEU A 65 22.73 -38.78 3.65
N ILE A 66 21.48 -38.31 3.62
CA ILE A 66 20.72 -38.15 2.38
C ILE A 66 21.37 -36.98 1.61
N PRO A 67 21.80 -37.16 0.35
CA PRO A 67 22.44 -36.09 -0.40
C PRO A 67 21.47 -34.92 -0.57
N SER A 68 21.93 -33.73 -0.17
CA SER A 68 21.23 -32.46 -0.38
C SER A 68 21.01 -32.26 -1.89
N PRO A 69 19.80 -31.93 -2.37
CA PRO A 69 19.55 -31.72 -3.79
C PRO A 69 20.41 -30.55 -4.30
N THR A 70 21.31 -30.85 -5.24
CA THR A 70 22.11 -29.86 -5.94
C THR A 70 21.16 -28.88 -6.66
N PRO A 71 21.29 -27.55 -6.46
CA PRO A 71 20.47 -26.58 -7.17
C PRO A 71 20.72 -26.73 -8.68
N SER A 72 19.68 -27.11 -9.42
CA SER A 72 19.75 -27.28 -10.87
C SER A 72 20.00 -25.92 -11.52
N SER A 73 20.99 -25.82 -12.40
CA SER A 73 21.34 -24.57 -13.07
C SER A 73 20.16 -24.06 -13.88
N THR A 74 19.71 -22.84 -13.58
CA THR A 74 18.64 -22.14 -14.31
C THR A 74 19.03 -22.05 -15.78
N ALA A 75 18.39 -22.83 -16.64
CA ALA A 75 18.62 -22.77 -18.07
C ALA A 75 18.26 -21.37 -18.59
N THR A 76 19.23 -20.68 -19.19
CA THR A 76 19.03 -19.37 -19.80
C THR A 76 18.17 -19.52 -21.05
N PHE A 77 16.87 -19.24 -20.92
CA PHE A 77 15.95 -19.25 -22.05
C PHE A 77 16.25 -18.03 -22.93
N THR A 78 16.56 -18.25 -24.20
CA THR A 78 16.65 -17.15 -25.17
C THR A 78 15.22 -16.84 -25.63
N PRO A 79 14.68 -15.64 -25.43
CA PRO A 79 13.30 -15.34 -25.82
C PRO A 79 13.16 -15.42 -27.35
N ILE A 80 12.37 -16.37 -27.84
CA ILE A 80 12.08 -16.57 -29.27
C ILE A 80 10.84 -15.76 -29.70
N ALA A 81 9.99 -15.36 -28.76
CA ALA A 81 8.77 -14.61 -29.05
C ALA A 81 9.00 -13.09 -29.05
N PRO A 82 8.30 -12.33 -29.92
CA PRO A 82 8.28 -10.87 -29.82
C PRO A 82 7.74 -10.43 -28.45
N PRO A 83 8.18 -9.28 -27.91
CA PRO A 83 7.66 -8.75 -26.65
C PRO A 83 6.13 -8.63 -26.69
N VAL A 84 5.48 -9.12 -25.64
CA VAL A 84 4.04 -9.00 -25.46
C VAL A 84 3.75 -7.65 -24.83
N ASP A 85 2.90 -6.85 -25.46
CA ASP A 85 2.44 -5.58 -24.89
C ASP A 85 1.45 -5.84 -23.75
N TYR A 86 1.65 -5.14 -22.63
CA TYR A 86 0.81 -5.26 -21.46
C TYR A 86 0.75 -3.93 -20.68
N SER A 87 -0.35 -3.73 -19.95
CA SER A 87 -0.55 -2.52 -19.14
C SER A 87 0.59 -2.33 -18.15
N LYS A 88 1.08 -1.09 -17.98
CA LYS A 88 2.07 -0.75 -16.94
C LYS A 88 1.42 -0.21 -15.66
N ASN A 89 0.09 -0.32 -15.55
CA ASN A 89 -0.64 0.08 -14.35
C ASN A 89 -0.30 -0.89 -13.19
N PRO A 90 0.33 -0.44 -12.09
CA PRO A 90 0.68 -1.29 -10.95
C PRO A 90 -0.54 -1.92 -10.25
N ARG A 91 -1.75 -1.39 -10.46
CA ARG A 91 -3.00 -2.00 -9.95
C ARG A 91 -3.52 -3.11 -10.85
N ALA A 92 -3.11 -3.14 -12.12
CA ALA A 92 -3.60 -4.14 -13.05
C ALA A 92 -2.99 -5.49 -12.68
N ILE A 93 -3.87 -6.46 -12.39
CA ILE A 93 -3.47 -7.86 -12.36
C ILE A 93 -3.13 -8.24 -13.79
N LEU A 94 -1.98 -8.87 -13.99
CA LEU A 94 -1.52 -9.35 -15.29
C LEU A 94 -1.78 -10.84 -15.43
N ILE A 95 -1.46 -11.62 -14.39
CA ILE A 95 -1.70 -13.07 -14.33
C ILE A 95 -2.21 -13.43 -12.95
N GLU A 96 -3.23 -14.28 -12.88
CA GLU A 96 -3.66 -14.95 -11.67
C GLU A 96 -3.80 -16.44 -11.96
N ALA A 97 -3.17 -17.29 -11.14
CA ALA A 97 -3.36 -18.73 -11.17
C ALA A 97 -3.78 -19.19 -9.78
N ASP A 98 -4.81 -20.02 -9.72
CA ASP A 98 -5.41 -20.36 -8.45
C ASP A 98 -6.08 -21.74 -8.41
N ILE A 99 -6.28 -22.28 -7.20
CA ILE A 99 -6.99 -23.54 -6.95
C ILE A 99 -7.96 -23.34 -5.79
N LEU A 100 -9.26 -23.45 -6.10
CA LEU A 100 -10.32 -23.37 -5.11
C LEU A 100 -10.85 -24.77 -4.79
N GLU A 101 -10.80 -25.15 -3.52
CA GLU A 101 -11.50 -26.32 -3.00
C GLU A 101 -12.95 -25.94 -2.66
N SER A 102 -13.86 -26.92 -2.62
CA SER A 102 -15.29 -26.68 -2.38
C SER A 102 -15.61 -26.03 -1.02
N THR A 103 -14.67 -26.11 -0.08
CA THR A 103 -14.84 -25.61 1.30
C THR A 103 -13.98 -24.37 1.61
N THR A 104 -13.18 -23.88 0.65
CA THR A 104 -12.30 -22.74 0.88
C THR A 104 -13.10 -21.47 1.12
N ASN A 105 -12.86 -20.81 2.26
CA ASN A 105 -13.38 -19.47 2.50
C ASN A 105 -12.63 -18.49 1.59
N ARG A 106 -13.31 -17.98 0.56
CA ARG A 106 -12.74 -17.07 -0.46
C ARG A 106 -12.14 -15.79 0.14
N ASP A 107 -12.60 -15.36 1.31
CA ASP A 107 -12.16 -14.11 1.94
C ASP A 107 -10.81 -14.23 2.63
N ALA A 108 -10.45 -15.45 3.01
CA ALA A 108 -9.19 -15.80 3.63
C ALA A 108 -8.22 -16.42 2.62
N HIS A 109 -8.62 -16.52 1.35
CA HIS A 109 -7.88 -17.26 0.35
C HIS A 109 -6.71 -16.46 -0.19
N VAL A 110 -5.50 -17.02 -0.09
CA VAL A 110 -4.33 -16.49 -0.76
C VAL A 110 -4.17 -17.21 -2.10
N PRO A 111 -4.16 -16.49 -3.24
CA PRO A 111 -4.06 -17.13 -4.54
C PRO A 111 -2.73 -17.89 -4.66
N LYS A 112 -2.73 -19.00 -5.40
CA LYS A 112 -1.48 -19.74 -5.68
C LYS A 112 -0.43 -18.85 -6.33
N PHE A 113 -0.86 -17.94 -7.21
CA PHE A 113 0.01 -16.93 -7.81
C PHE A 113 -0.82 -15.75 -8.34
N ARG A 114 -0.39 -14.53 -8.06
CA ARG A 114 -0.92 -13.30 -8.64
C ARG A 114 0.24 -12.38 -8.99
N LEU A 115 0.37 -12.03 -10.26
CA LEU A 115 1.33 -11.08 -10.79
C LEU A 115 0.61 -9.80 -11.18
N TYR A 116 1.10 -8.67 -10.68
CA TYR A 116 0.69 -7.34 -11.10
C TYR A 116 1.60 -6.82 -12.22
N ALA A 117 1.09 -5.85 -12.97
CA ALA A 117 1.75 -5.26 -14.12
C ALA A 117 3.03 -4.48 -13.78
N ASP A 118 3.26 -4.13 -12.52
CA ASP A 118 4.54 -3.55 -12.06
C ASP A 118 5.58 -4.61 -11.65
N GLY A 119 5.26 -5.90 -11.83
CA GLY A 119 6.09 -7.03 -11.50
C GLY A 119 5.91 -7.56 -10.09
N MET A 120 5.11 -6.92 -9.23
CA MET A 120 4.84 -7.46 -7.90
C MET A 120 4.13 -8.81 -8.01
N VAL A 121 4.64 -9.80 -7.27
CA VAL A 121 4.03 -11.13 -7.17
C VAL A 121 3.54 -11.33 -5.76
N ILE A 122 2.32 -11.83 -5.63
CA ILE A 122 1.74 -12.38 -4.40
C ILE A 122 1.49 -13.85 -4.64
N PHE A 123 1.94 -14.72 -3.74
CA PHE A 123 1.72 -16.15 -3.90
C PHE A 123 1.61 -16.85 -2.54
N ALA A 124 0.83 -17.93 -2.52
CA ALA A 124 0.66 -18.77 -1.35
C ALA A 124 1.94 -19.57 -1.05
N GLY A 125 2.41 -19.49 0.19
CA GLY A 125 3.44 -20.37 0.73
C GLY A 125 2.86 -21.63 1.37
N GLU A 126 3.43 -22.03 2.51
CA GLU A 126 2.89 -23.12 3.32
C GLU A 126 1.49 -22.77 3.86
N ARG A 127 0.67 -23.79 4.14
CA ARG A 127 -0.63 -23.63 4.77
C ARG A 127 -0.46 -22.88 6.09
N ALA A 128 -1.14 -21.75 6.25
CA ALA A 128 -1.04 -20.95 7.46
C ALA A 128 -1.88 -21.58 8.56
N THR A 129 -1.48 -21.33 9.80
CA THR A 129 -2.39 -21.51 10.93
C THR A 129 -3.57 -20.57 10.76
N THR A 130 -4.77 -21.02 11.15
CA THR A 130 -6.01 -20.22 11.13
C THR A 130 -5.89 -18.89 11.88
N SER A 131 -4.88 -18.76 12.74
CA SER A 131 -4.51 -17.56 13.48
C SER A 131 -4.03 -16.38 12.66
N THR A 132 -3.87 -16.48 11.34
CA THR A 132 -3.54 -15.33 10.48
C THR A 132 -4.77 -14.74 9.80
N GLY A 133 -5.93 -15.39 9.92
CA GLY A 133 -7.11 -15.06 9.12
C GLY A 133 -6.97 -15.42 7.64
N LEU A 134 -5.87 -16.06 7.24
CA LEU A 134 -5.57 -16.53 5.89
C LEU A 134 -5.40 -18.05 5.87
N ASP A 135 -5.63 -18.67 4.71
CA ASP A 135 -5.47 -20.11 4.53
C ASP A 135 -4.04 -20.55 4.17
N ALA A 136 -3.19 -19.61 3.73
CA ALA A 136 -1.77 -19.81 3.47
C ALA A 136 -0.94 -18.63 3.95
N THR A 137 0.35 -18.88 4.18
CA THR A 137 1.34 -17.81 4.38
C THR A 137 1.44 -16.99 3.11
N VAL A 138 1.40 -15.66 3.22
CA VAL A 138 1.53 -14.79 2.06
C VAL A 138 3.01 -14.59 1.79
N ARG A 139 3.43 -14.85 0.56
CA ARG A 139 4.77 -14.49 0.09
C ARG A 139 4.66 -13.44 -1.00
N THR A 140 5.67 -12.59 -1.04
CA THR A 140 5.76 -11.49 -1.99
C THR A 140 7.14 -11.41 -2.61
N GLY A 141 7.24 -10.94 -3.83
CA GLY A 141 8.50 -10.62 -4.48
C GLY A 141 8.25 -9.78 -5.72
N LYS A 142 9.28 -9.57 -6.53
CA LYS A 142 9.16 -8.79 -7.76
C LYS A 142 9.83 -9.49 -8.93
N LEU A 143 9.08 -9.68 -10.02
CA LEU A 143 9.64 -10.05 -11.32
C LEU A 143 10.11 -8.78 -12.05
N SER A 144 11.26 -8.89 -12.70
CA SER A 144 11.74 -7.92 -13.68
C SER A 144 10.88 -7.96 -14.95
N ASP A 145 10.92 -6.87 -15.74
CA ASP A 145 10.18 -6.82 -17.01
C ASP A 145 10.56 -7.98 -17.96
N SER A 146 11.84 -8.36 -18.00
CA SER A 146 12.30 -9.50 -18.81
C SER A 146 11.74 -10.84 -18.31
N GLU A 147 11.61 -11.06 -17.00
CA GLU A 147 10.98 -12.25 -16.44
C GLU A 147 9.47 -12.30 -16.77
N ILE A 148 8.79 -11.15 -16.72
CA ILE A 148 7.38 -11.03 -17.12
C ILE A 148 7.22 -11.36 -18.61
N GLN A 149 8.06 -10.78 -19.47
CA GLN A 149 8.05 -11.04 -20.91
C GLN A 149 8.33 -12.51 -21.23
N ASN A 150 9.28 -13.13 -20.52
CA ASN A 150 9.56 -14.56 -20.66
C ASN A 150 8.36 -15.42 -20.26
N LEU A 151 7.65 -15.06 -19.19
CA LEU A 151 6.45 -15.77 -18.75
C LEU A 151 5.30 -15.63 -19.76
N LEU A 152 5.02 -14.42 -20.25
CA LEU A 152 3.99 -14.18 -21.27
C LEU A 152 4.33 -14.84 -22.62
N GLY A 153 5.60 -14.78 -23.03
CA GLY A 153 6.11 -15.44 -24.23
C GLY A 153 5.93 -16.96 -24.15
N TYR A 154 6.23 -17.56 -22.98
CA TYR A 154 5.98 -18.98 -22.74
C TYR A 154 4.50 -19.35 -22.87
N LEU A 155 3.59 -18.59 -22.25
CA LEU A 155 2.14 -18.86 -22.35
C LEU A 155 1.63 -18.81 -23.80
N THR A 156 2.19 -17.89 -24.59
CA THR A 156 1.92 -17.82 -26.04
C THR A 156 2.45 -19.06 -26.75
N GLN A 157 3.70 -19.45 -26.47
CA GLN A 157 4.38 -20.59 -27.10
C GLN A 157 3.67 -21.92 -26.83
N VAL A 158 3.21 -22.18 -25.60
CA VAL A 158 2.50 -23.43 -25.27
C VAL A 158 1.06 -23.45 -25.79
N GLY A 159 0.57 -22.34 -26.36
CA GLY A 159 -0.78 -22.26 -26.93
C GLY A 159 -1.88 -22.07 -25.88
N PHE A 160 -1.56 -21.51 -24.71
CA PHE A 160 -2.53 -21.27 -23.63
C PHE A 160 -3.76 -20.47 -24.13
N PHE A 161 -3.54 -19.46 -24.96
CA PHE A 161 -4.61 -18.61 -25.49
C PHE A 161 -5.58 -19.31 -26.45
N ASN A 162 -5.23 -20.49 -26.95
CA ASN A 162 -6.08 -21.31 -27.82
C ASN A 162 -6.97 -22.30 -27.05
N LEU A 163 -6.79 -22.40 -25.73
CA LEU A 163 -7.62 -23.26 -24.89
C LEU A 163 -9.07 -22.76 -24.84
N LYS A 164 -10.01 -23.67 -24.60
CA LYS A 164 -11.40 -23.34 -24.26
C LYS A 164 -11.44 -22.71 -22.88
N ASP A 165 -12.42 -21.85 -22.63
CA ASP A 165 -12.56 -21.16 -21.34
C ASP A 165 -12.88 -22.12 -20.18
N TYR A 166 -13.36 -23.33 -20.48
CA TYR A 166 -13.85 -24.29 -19.48
C TYR A 166 -13.59 -25.74 -19.88
N TYR A 167 -13.13 -26.55 -18.92
CA TYR A 167 -12.97 -27.99 -19.02
C TYR A 167 -13.57 -28.66 -17.77
N GLU A 168 -14.45 -29.63 -17.97
CA GLU A 168 -15.12 -30.38 -16.91
C GLU A 168 -15.08 -31.87 -17.18
N SER A 169 -14.61 -32.63 -16.19
CA SER A 169 -14.62 -34.09 -16.21
C SER A 169 -16.05 -34.62 -16.14
N ARG A 170 -16.32 -35.71 -16.88
CA ARG A 170 -17.62 -36.40 -16.86
C ARG A 170 -17.42 -37.86 -16.47
N PRO A 171 -18.04 -38.34 -15.37
CA PRO A 171 -18.91 -37.59 -14.44
C PRO A 171 -18.12 -36.59 -13.58
N LYS A 172 -18.77 -35.49 -13.15
CA LYS A 172 -18.18 -34.46 -12.29
C LYS A 172 -17.97 -35.01 -10.88
N PRO A 173 -16.72 -35.12 -10.36
CA PRO A 173 -16.50 -35.48 -8.96
C PRO A 173 -17.18 -34.46 -8.04
N LYS A 174 -17.76 -34.88 -6.91
CA LYS A 174 -18.53 -33.97 -6.04
C LYS A 174 -17.66 -32.92 -5.34
N ASP A 175 -16.39 -33.26 -5.10
CA ASP A 175 -15.49 -32.50 -4.23
C ASP A 175 -14.14 -32.21 -4.91
N ALA A 176 -14.03 -32.35 -6.23
CA ALA A 176 -12.78 -32.05 -6.89
C ALA A 176 -12.50 -30.53 -6.89
N PRO A 177 -11.22 -30.15 -6.73
CA PRO A 177 -10.84 -28.75 -6.76
C PRO A 177 -11.02 -28.17 -8.17
N THR A 178 -11.25 -26.86 -8.25
CA THR A 178 -11.28 -26.11 -9.51
C THR A 178 -10.02 -25.29 -9.61
N ALA A 179 -9.20 -25.55 -10.63
CA ALA A 179 -8.06 -24.72 -10.96
C ALA A 179 -8.46 -23.64 -11.98
N SER A 180 -7.83 -22.48 -11.88
CA SER A 180 -8.03 -21.38 -12.82
C SER A 180 -6.71 -20.72 -13.18
N VAL A 181 -6.63 -20.23 -14.42
CA VAL A 181 -5.60 -19.27 -14.84
C VAL A 181 -6.30 -18.15 -15.60
N SER A 182 -6.09 -16.92 -15.15
CA SER A 182 -6.55 -15.70 -15.81
C SER A 182 -5.35 -14.87 -16.24
N VAL A 183 -5.32 -14.46 -17.51
CA VAL A 183 -4.29 -13.59 -18.08
C VAL A 183 -4.97 -12.33 -18.62
N TYR A 184 -4.55 -11.16 -18.16
CA TYR A 184 -5.17 -9.87 -18.44
C TYR A 184 -4.22 -9.01 -19.28
N LEU A 185 -4.35 -9.12 -20.61
CA LEU A 185 -3.65 -8.27 -21.57
C LEU A 185 -4.62 -7.23 -22.13
N THR A 186 -4.58 -6.95 -23.43
CA THR A 186 -5.60 -6.16 -24.13
C THR A 186 -6.99 -6.81 -24.07
N LYS A 187 -7.04 -8.13 -23.93
CA LYS A 187 -8.24 -8.92 -23.62
C LYS A 187 -7.92 -9.88 -22.48
N ALA A 188 -8.86 -10.06 -21.57
CA ALA A 188 -8.76 -11.06 -20.52
C ALA A 188 -9.04 -12.45 -21.10
N LYS A 189 -8.24 -13.45 -20.71
CA LYS A 189 -8.44 -14.86 -21.01
C LYS A 189 -8.41 -15.65 -19.72
N THR A 190 -9.53 -16.28 -19.39
CA THR A 190 -9.66 -17.13 -18.19
C THR A 190 -9.95 -18.56 -18.61
N ILE A 191 -9.15 -19.49 -18.11
CA ILE A 191 -9.34 -20.93 -18.29
C ILE A 191 -9.65 -21.55 -16.94
N LEU A 192 -10.76 -22.27 -16.87
CA LEU A 192 -11.22 -22.99 -15.70
C LEU A 192 -11.16 -24.50 -15.98
N VAL A 193 -10.51 -25.25 -15.08
CA VAL A 193 -10.41 -26.71 -15.15
C VAL A 193 -10.94 -27.32 -13.86
N TYR A 194 -11.94 -28.17 -13.98
CA TYR A 194 -12.44 -28.99 -12.88
C TYR A 194 -11.61 -30.26 -12.75
N ASP A 195 -11.09 -30.54 -11.55
CA ASP A 195 -10.16 -31.65 -11.31
C ASP A 195 -8.89 -31.55 -12.20
N PRO A 196 -7.95 -30.65 -11.88
CA PRO A 196 -6.75 -30.42 -12.71
C PRO A 196 -5.82 -31.65 -12.83
N GLN A 197 -6.08 -32.71 -12.05
CA GLN A 197 -5.35 -33.99 -12.14
C GLN A 197 -6.06 -35.01 -13.04
N ASN A 198 -7.23 -34.68 -13.57
CA ASN A 198 -7.99 -35.55 -14.46
C ASN A 198 -7.28 -35.70 -15.81
N GLU A 199 -7.29 -36.91 -16.38
CA GLU A 199 -6.70 -37.21 -17.70
C GLU A 199 -7.30 -36.39 -18.86
N THR A 200 -8.52 -35.85 -18.68
CA THR A 200 -9.16 -34.97 -19.67
C THR A 200 -8.68 -33.52 -19.61
N THR A 201 -7.86 -33.16 -18.62
CA THR A 201 -7.24 -31.84 -18.51
C THR A 201 -6.24 -31.66 -19.64
N PRO A 202 -6.34 -30.59 -20.46
CA PRO A 202 -5.34 -30.33 -21.48
C PRO A 202 -3.95 -30.17 -20.85
N GLN A 203 -2.96 -30.92 -21.37
CA GLN A 203 -1.57 -30.83 -20.90
C GLN A 203 -1.05 -29.39 -20.90
N VAL A 204 -1.42 -28.60 -21.92
CA VAL A 204 -1.08 -27.17 -22.04
C VAL A 204 -1.53 -26.36 -20.81
N PHE A 205 -2.69 -26.67 -20.23
CA PHE A 205 -3.14 -26.00 -19.00
C PHE A 205 -2.23 -26.37 -17.82
N GLY A 206 -1.92 -27.66 -17.65
CA GLY A 206 -1.02 -28.14 -16.60
C GLY A 206 0.37 -27.50 -16.69
N ASP A 207 0.93 -27.45 -17.89
CA ASP A 207 2.24 -26.84 -18.16
C ASP A 207 2.24 -25.33 -17.87
N ALA A 208 1.21 -24.61 -18.32
CA ALA A 208 1.03 -23.18 -18.04
C ALA A 208 0.87 -22.91 -16.54
N PHE A 209 0.00 -23.65 -15.86
CA PHE A 209 -0.26 -23.52 -14.43
C PHE A 209 1.01 -23.78 -13.60
N ALA A 210 1.74 -24.85 -13.91
CA ALA A 210 3.00 -25.19 -13.27
C ALA A 210 4.05 -24.09 -13.49
N ARG A 211 4.22 -23.62 -14.74
CA ARG A 211 5.19 -22.56 -15.03
C ARG A 211 4.88 -21.27 -14.29
N ILE A 212 3.62 -20.84 -14.25
CA ILE A 212 3.19 -19.64 -13.53
C ILE A 212 3.49 -19.79 -12.03
N THR A 213 3.01 -20.86 -11.40
CA THR A 213 3.16 -21.05 -9.95
C THR A 213 4.60 -21.32 -9.51
N GLN A 214 5.48 -21.77 -10.42
CA GLN A 214 6.92 -21.92 -10.18
C GLN A 214 7.74 -20.65 -10.46
N SER A 215 7.12 -19.57 -10.97
CA SER A 215 7.79 -18.30 -11.26
C SER A 215 8.01 -17.47 -9.99
N VAL A 216 8.70 -18.07 -9.01
CA VAL A 216 8.98 -17.47 -7.70
C VAL A 216 10.11 -16.45 -7.83
N PRO A 217 9.89 -15.17 -7.46
CA PRO A 217 10.95 -14.17 -7.47
C PRO A 217 12.12 -14.54 -6.55
N THR A 218 13.35 -14.24 -6.96
CA THR A 218 14.55 -14.49 -6.15
C THR A 218 14.59 -13.67 -4.86
N ASN A 219 13.91 -12.53 -4.82
CA ASN A 219 13.76 -11.66 -3.66
C ASN A 219 12.50 -11.97 -2.82
N ALA A 220 11.93 -13.18 -2.96
CA ALA A 220 10.65 -13.48 -2.33
C ALA A 220 10.73 -13.55 -0.78
N GLN A 221 9.91 -12.76 -0.11
CA GLN A 221 9.82 -12.65 1.34
C GLN A 221 8.41 -12.98 1.87
N THR A 222 8.34 -13.48 3.10
CA THR A 222 7.07 -13.64 3.81
C THR A 222 6.48 -12.28 4.14
N PHE A 223 5.20 -12.09 3.85
CA PHE A 223 4.44 -10.90 4.21
C PHE A 223 3.52 -11.22 5.38
N ILE A 224 3.54 -10.36 6.39
CA ILE A 224 2.64 -10.41 7.54
C ILE A 224 1.71 -9.20 7.38
N PRO A 225 0.41 -9.41 7.09
CA PRO A 225 -0.51 -8.30 6.99
C PRO A 225 -0.65 -7.60 8.35
N THR A 226 -0.68 -6.27 8.30
CA THR A 226 -0.82 -5.38 9.47
C THR A 226 -2.14 -4.61 9.47
N ASP A 227 -2.94 -4.80 8.42
CA ASP A 227 -4.26 -4.22 8.25
C ASP A 227 -5.16 -5.17 7.43
N GLY A 228 -6.45 -4.88 7.45
CA GLY A 228 -7.46 -5.67 6.78
C GLY A 228 -8.80 -4.96 6.70
N TYR A 229 -9.71 -5.57 5.96
CA TYR A 229 -11.09 -5.12 5.82
C TYR A 229 -11.99 -5.91 6.76
N LEU A 230 -12.69 -5.20 7.65
CA LEU A 230 -13.68 -5.76 8.55
C LEU A 230 -15.08 -5.37 8.04
N GLU A 231 -15.90 -6.36 7.71
CA GLU A 231 -17.29 -6.19 7.31
C GLU A 231 -18.19 -6.96 8.28
N SER A 232 -19.32 -6.37 8.66
CA SER A 232 -20.31 -6.99 9.52
C SER A 232 -21.68 -7.07 8.83
N THR A 233 -22.49 -8.03 9.24
CA THR A 233 -23.90 -8.10 8.86
C THR A 233 -24.72 -8.31 10.11
N ASP A 234 -25.65 -7.40 10.40
CA ASP A 234 -26.55 -7.52 11.55
C ASP A 234 -27.42 -8.77 11.39
N ALA A 235 -27.31 -9.68 12.35
CA ALA A 235 -28.09 -10.92 12.44
C ALA A 235 -29.35 -10.73 13.32
N GLY A 236 -29.55 -9.53 13.85
CA GLY A 236 -30.70 -9.15 14.68
C GLY A 236 -30.36 -9.07 16.18
N PRO A 237 -31.38 -8.78 17.00
CA PRO A 237 -31.21 -8.70 18.44
C PRO A 237 -30.95 -10.09 19.04
N THR A 238 -30.14 -10.13 20.08
CA THR A 238 -29.84 -11.32 20.89
C THR A 238 -31.10 -12.06 21.38
N SER A 239 -32.19 -11.34 21.65
CA SER A 239 -33.47 -11.91 22.07
C SER A 239 -34.20 -12.69 20.97
N GLY A 240 -33.88 -12.44 19.70
CA GLY A 240 -34.46 -13.13 18.54
C GLY A 240 -33.75 -14.42 18.17
N LEU A 241 -32.58 -14.70 18.77
CA LEU A 241 -31.78 -15.88 18.45
C LEU A 241 -31.99 -16.99 19.49
N THR A 242 -32.07 -18.23 19.02
CA THR A 242 -32.32 -19.36 19.91
C THR A 242 -31.10 -19.66 20.78
N ALA A 243 -31.31 -20.15 22.01
CA ALA A 243 -30.24 -20.50 22.96
C ALA A 243 -29.24 -21.57 22.47
N ARG A 244 -29.44 -22.14 21.27
CA ARG A 244 -28.54 -23.13 20.65
C ARG A 244 -27.37 -22.50 19.91
N GLU A 245 -27.43 -21.20 19.60
CA GLU A 245 -26.34 -20.51 18.92
C GLU A 245 -25.34 -19.99 19.97
N SER A 246 -24.07 -20.38 19.84
CA SER A 246 -23.00 -19.82 20.66
C SER A 246 -22.47 -18.54 20.02
N PHE A 247 -22.38 -17.47 20.82
CA PHE A 247 -21.88 -16.17 20.38
C PHE A 247 -20.54 -15.87 21.04
N ILE A 248 -19.72 -15.07 20.36
CA ILE A 248 -18.46 -14.53 20.89
C ILE A 248 -18.68 -13.07 21.21
N ASP A 249 -18.32 -12.63 22.42
CA ASP A 249 -18.41 -11.21 22.76
C ASP A 249 -17.38 -10.39 21.98
N TRP A 250 -17.86 -9.41 21.23
CA TRP A 250 -17.02 -8.43 20.56
C TRP A 250 -16.46 -7.47 21.61
N SER A 251 -15.17 -7.63 21.89
CA SER A 251 -14.46 -6.94 22.98
C SER A 251 -13.35 -6.03 22.48
N ILE A 252 -13.38 -5.65 21.19
CA ILE A 252 -12.34 -4.87 20.54
C ILE A 252 -12.61 -3.37 20.75
N PRO A 253 -11.77 -2.65 21.50
CA PRO A 253 -12.01 -1.25 21.79
C PRO A 253 -12.01 -0.38 20.53
N ASN A 254 -12.84 0.67 20.54
CA ASN A 254 -12.92 1.70 19.48
C ASN A 254 -13.28 1.18 18.07
N THR A 255 -13.75 -0.06 17.96
CA THR A 255 -14.19 -0.64 16.68
C THR A 255 -15.56 -1.23 16.91
N ARG A 256 -16.61 -0.59 16.40
CA ARG A 256 -17.97 -1.08 16.57
C ARG A 256 -18.38 -1.93 15.37
N LEU A 257 -19.05 -3.05 15.61
CA LEU A 257 -19.59 -3.87 14.53
C LEU A 257 -20.69 -3.14 13.78
N ALA A 258 -21.50 -2.32 14.44
CA ALA A 258 -22.47 -1.46 13.77
C ALA A 258 -21.84 -0.51 12.73
N ASP A 259 -20.62 -0.01 12.99
CA ASP A 259 -19.91 0.90 12.08
C ASP A 259 -19.31 0.14 10.89
N ALA A 260 -19.13 -1.19 11.01
CA ALA A 260 -18.56 -2.07 10.01
C ALA A 260 -19.59 -2.69 9.04
N ILE A 261 -20.87 -2.29 9.08
CA ILE A 261 -21.91 -2.88 8.21
C ILE A 261 -21.60 -2.68 6.72
N ASN A 262 -21.02 -1.53 6.36
CA ASN A 262 -20.55 -1.26 4.99
C ASN A 262 -19.07 -1.58 4.81
N GLY A 263 -18.48 -2.22 5.81
CA GLY A 263 -17.06 -2.49 5.96
C GLY A 263 -16.19 -1.28 6.31
N ILE A 264 -15.13 -1.54 7.06
CA ILE A 264 -14.14 -0.56 7.49
C ILE A 264 -12.74 -1.16 7.40
N THR A 265 -11.75 -0.30 7.12
CA THR A 265 -10.34 -0.68 7.24
C THR A 265 -9.91 -0.62 8.70
N VAL A 266 -9.23 -1.67 9.16
CA VAL A 266 -8.67 -1.76 10.51
C VAL A 266 -7.18 -2.07 10.40
N SER A 267 -6.36 -1.44 11.25
CA SER A 267 -4.91 -1.52 11.17
C SER A 267 -4.25 -1.58 12.56
N GLY A 268 -3.00 -2.02 12.59
CA GLY A 268 -2.16 -2.01 13.80
C GLY A 268 -2.78 -2.81 14.94
N ARG A 269 -2.89 -2.21 16.13
CA ARG A 269 -3.37 -2.91 17.33
C ARG A 269 -4.79 -3.48 17.17
N THR A 270 -5.68 -2.76 16.51
CA THR A 270 -7.05 -3.22 16.26
C THR A 270 -7.05 -4.46 15.37
N TYR A 271 -6.22 -4.46 14.31
CA TYR A 271 -6.03 -5.61 13.44
C TYR A 271 -5.55 -6.83 14.24
N ASP A 272 -4.49 -6.67 15.06
CA ASP A 272 -3.95 -7.75 15.88
C ASP A 272 -5.00 -8.35 16.84
N GLN A 273 -5.86 -7.50 17.41
CA GLN A 273 -6.95 -7.93 18.29
C GLN A 273 -8.01 -8.74 17.54
N ILE A 274 -8.37 -8.34 16.32
CA ILE A 274 -9.32 -9.09 15.48
C ILE A 274 -8.73 -10.45 15.13
N ILE A 275 -7.47 -10.47 14.72
CA ILE A 275 -6.74 -11.71 14.42
C ILE A 275 -6.74 -12.66 15.62
N ALA A 276 -6.36 -12.16 16.80
CA ALA A 276 -6.35 -12.95 18.03
C ALA A 276 -7.74 -13.47 18.41
N LEU A 277 -8.78 -12.66 18.24
CA LEU A 277 -10.18 -13.06 18.51
C LEU A 277 -10.63 -14.19 17.57
N ARG A 278 -10.18 -14.18 16.31
CA ARG A 278 -10.57 -15.18 15.29
C ARG A 278 -9.76 -16.47 15.31
N ALA A 279 -8.54 -16.46 15.83
CA ALA A 279 -7.56 -17.54 15.67
C ALA A 279 -8.07 -18.96 15.99
N ASN A 280 -9.05 -19.08 16.89
CA ASN A 280 -9.59 -20.35 17.37
C ASN A 280 -11.12 -20.48 17.15
N LYS A 281 -11.69 -19.73 16.21
CA LYS A 281 -13.14 -19.63 16.02
C LYS A 281 -13.51 -20.03 14.57
N PRO A 282 -14.64 -20.71 14.36
CA PRO A 282 -15.08 -21.04 13.01
C PRO A 282 -15.40 -19.76 12.23
N ALA A 283 -15.19 -19.79 10.91
CA ALA A 283 -15.48 -18.64 10.05
C ALA A 283 -16.96 -18.21 10.08
N THR A 284 -17.85 -19.11 10.50
CA THR A 284 -19.30 -18.89 10.64
C THR A 284 -19.72 -18.41 12.04
N ALA A 285 -18.77 -18.11 12.92
CA ALA A 285 -19.09 -17.65 14.27
C ALA A 285 -19.87 -16.34 14.25
N LEU A 286 -20.80 -16.22 15.20
CA LEU A 286 -21.58 -15.02 15.45
C LEU A 286 -20.95 -14.21 16.59
N TYR A 287 -20.96 -12.89 16.45
CA TYR A 287 -20.32 -11.96 17.38
C TYR A 287 -21.37 -11.05 18.03
N ARG A 288 -21.40 -10.99 19.35
CA ARG A 288 -22.33 -10.15 20.11
C ARG A 288 -21.69 -8.80 20.42
N GLU A 289 -22.38 -7.71 20.09
CA GLU A 289 -22.04 -6.34 20.50
C GLU A 289 -23.29 -5.70 21.10
N GLY A 290 -23.29 -5.53 22.43
CA GLY A 290 -24.47 -5.06 23.14
C GLY A 290 -25.62 -6.07 23.07
N ASP A 291 -26.80 -5.60 22.66
CA ASP A 291 -28.01 -6.39 22.47
C ASP A 291 -28.16 -6.96 21.05
N HIS A 292 -27.20 -6.71 20.15
CA HIS A 292 -27.19 -7.21 18.77
C HIS A 292 -26.15 -8.30 18.54
N VAL A 293 -26.39 -9.11 17.51
CA VAL A 293 -25.48 -10.15 17.03
C VAL A 293 -25.15 -9.89 15.57
N TYR A 294 -23.90 -10.15 15.18
CA TYR A 294 -23.39 -9.88 13.85
C TYR A 294 -22.68 -11.10 13.29
N ARG A 295 -22.81 -11.30 11.98
CA ARG A 295 -21.87 -12.11 11.19
C ARG A 295 -20.69 -11.22 10.82
N VAL A 296 -19.48 -11.69 11.06
CA VAL A 296 -18.27 -10.91 10.79
C VAL A 296 -17.47 -11.57 9.69
N ARG A 297 -17.21 -10.80 8.64
CA ARG A 297 -16.27 -11.12 7.58
C ARG A 297 -15.03 -10.28 7.78
N PHE A 298 -13.88 -10.93 7.75
CA PHE A 298 -12.61 -10.24 7.90
C PHE A 298 -11.61 -10.79 6.90
N ALA A 299 -11.08 -9.88 6.07
CA ALA A 299 -10.15 -10.16 5.00
C ALA A 299 -8.88 -9.33 5.22
N PRO A 300 -7.76 -9.95 5.64
CA PRO A 300 -6.47 -9.28 5.70
C PRO A 300 -6.12 -8.68 4.34
N ASN A 301 -5.60 -7.45 4.31
CA ASN A 301 -5.21 -6.87 3.04
C ASN A 301 -3.94 -7.54 2.56
N LEU A 302 -4.03 -8.10 1.36
CA LEU A 302 -2.85 -8.60 0.68
C LEU A 302 -1.94 -7.41 0.30
N PRO A 303 -0.62 -7.63 0.31
CA PRO A 303 0.35 -6.58 0.08
C PRO A 303 0.14 -5.99 -1.31
N ARG A 304 0.18 -4.66 -1.40
CA ARG A 304 0.28 -3.94 -2.65
C ARG A 304 1.66 -3.32 -2.72
N THR A 305 2.22 -3.18 -3.93
CA THR A 305 3.50 -2.49 -4.13
C THR A 305 3.47 -1.07 -3.58
N VAL A 306 2.28 -0.50 -3.50
CA VAL A 306 2.02 0.88 -3.09
C VAL A 306 0.81 0.92 -2.17
N HIS A 307 1.00 1.48 -0.97
CA HIS A 307 -0.12 1.87 -0.13
C HIS A 307 -0.58 3.27 -0.55
N LEU A 308 -1.69 3.32 -1.29
CA LEU A 308 -2.33 4.59 -1.63
C LEU A 308 -3.15 5.08 -0.45
N SER A 309 -3.32 6.39 -0.34
CA SER A 309 -4.28 6.97 0.61
C SER A 309 -5.73 6.66 0.21
N ASP A 310 -6.64 6.87 1.15
CA ASP A 310 -8.09 6.76 0.97
C ASP A 310 -8.80 8.08 1.30
N VAL A 311 -8.11 9.20 1.12
CA VAL A 311 -8.53 10.51 1.65
C VAL A 311 -9.21 11.38 0.60
N LEU A 312 -8.90 11.20 -0.69
CA LEU A 312 -9.41 12.09 -1.74
C LEU A 312 -10.93 11.99 -1.90
N GLY A 313 -11.50 10.79 -1.85
CA GLY A 313 -12.95 10.59 -1.89
C GLY A 313 -13.66 11.25 -0.70
N THR A 314 -13.07 11.13 0.49
CA THR A 314 -13.58 11.79 1.71
C THR A 314 -13.54 13.32 1.56
N ILE A 315 -12.43 13.86 1.06
CA ILE A 315 -12.30 15.31 0.80
C ILE A 315 -13.36 15.77 -0.21
N LEU A 316 -13.57 15.05 -1.30
CA LEU A 316 -14.54 15.41 -2.33
C LEU A 316 -16.00 15.30 -1.87
N ASN A 317 -16.30 14.40 -0.94
CA ASN A 317 -17.64 14.26 -0.37
C ASN A 317 -18.00 15.40 0.61
N ALA A 318 -17.02 15.99 1.30
CA ALA A 318 -17.25 17.08 2.27
C ALA A 318 -16.18 18.18 2.20
N PRO A 319 -15.97 18.83 1.03
CA PRO A 319 -14.78 19.64 0.78
C PRO A 319 -14.66 20.88 1.67
N ARG A 320 -15.79 21.43 2.14
CA ARG A 320 -15.81 22.57 3.08
C ARG A 320 -15.25 22.22 4.45
N GLU A 321 -15.41 20.98 4.91
CA GLU A 321 -14.93 20.56 6.24
C GLU A 321 -13.42 20.41 6.29
N PHE A 322 -12.81 20.18 5.12
CA PHE A 322 -11.39 19.97 4.94
C PHE A 322 -10.64 21.20 4.44
N ASP A 323 -11.35 22.28 4.06
CA ASP A 323 -10.74 23.52 3.59
C ASP A 323 -9.68 24.02 4.58
N GLY A 324 -8.51 24.34 4.05
CA GLY A 324 -7.37 24.81 4.83
C GLY A 324 -6.53 23.73 5.52
N ARG A 325 -6.99 22.49 5.61
CA ARG A 325 -6.26 21.38 6.26
C ARG A 325 -5.17 20.84 5.35
N VAL A 326 -4.12 20.29 5.97
CA VAL A 326 -2.97 19.70 5.28
C VAL A 326 -2.99 18.19 5.44
N PHE A 327 -2.78 17.47 4.33
CA PHE A 327 -2.76 16.01 4.28
C PHE A 327 -1.49 15.50 3.62
N ASP A 328 -1.03 14.34 4.08
CA ASP A 328 -0.04 13.50 3.42
C ASP A 328 -0.79 12.47 2.57
N ILE A 329 -0.69 12.59 1.25
CA ILE A 329 -1.48 11.83 0.28
C ILE A 329 -0.51 11.04 -0.58
N THR A 330 -0.74 9.73 -0.68
CA THR A 330 0.01 8.87 -1.59
C THR A 330 -0.94 8.39 -2.68
N GLY A 331 -0.62 8.68 -3.93
CA GLY A 331 -1.48 8.41 -5.06
C GLY A 331 -0.66 8.18 -6.31
N TYR A 332 -1.33 7.91 -7.42
CA TYR A 332 -0.72 7.90 -8.73
C TYR A 332 -0.80 9.28 -9.36
N PHE A 333 0.30 9.70 -9.97
CA PHE A 333 0.34 10.84 -10.86
C PHE A 333 -0.55 10.56 -12.07
N ARG A 334 -1.33 11.53 -12.56
CA ARG A 334 -2.24 11.36 -13.72
C ARG A 334 -2.00 12.39 -14.83
N GLY A 335 -0.86 13.09 -14.76
CA GLY A 335 -0.55 14.19 -15.66
C GLY A 335 -1.65 15.26 -15.67
N TRP A 336 -1.89 15.88 -16.81
CA TRP A 336 -2.98 16.84 -17.02
C TRP A 336 -4.33 16.15 -17.21
N ASN A 337 -4.70 15.29 -16.25
CA ASN A 337 -5.92 14.48 -16.28
C ASN A 337 -6.01 13.57 -17.53
N LEU A 338 -4.90 12.92 -17.92
CA LEU A 338 -4.79 12.16 -19.16
C LEU A 338 -5.72 10.93 -19.23
N LEU A 339 -6.25 10.51 -18.08
CA LEU A 339 -7.20 9.40 -17.92
C LEU A 339 -8.65 9.88 -17.66
N GLY A 340 -8.89 11.19 -17.51
CA GLY A 340 -10.23 11.74 -17.28
C GLY A 340 -10.86 11.36 -15.93
N GLU A 341 -10.05 11.04 -14.92
CA GLU A 341 -10.53 10.58 -13.61
C GLU A 341 -10.95 11.75 -12.70
N ALA A 342 -10.29 12.90 -12.80
CA ALA A 342 -10.70 14.09 -12.05
C ALA A 342 -11.87 14.79 -12.77
N SER A 343 -12.86 15.23 -12.00
CA SER A 343 -14.03 15.94 -12.54
C SER A 343 -13.75 17.43 -12.77
N GLY A 344 -14.26 17.97 -13.87
CA GLY A 344 -14.20 19.40 -14.18
C GLY A 344 -12.93 19.84 -14.91
N ASN A 345 -12.74 21.16 -15.01
CA ASN A 345 -11.55 21.77 -15.60
C ASN A 345 -10.51 22.09 -14.51
N PRO A 346 -9.21 22.20 -14.87
CA PRO A 346 -8.17 22.68 -13.97
C PRO A 346 -8.57 23.99 -13.26
N PRO A 347 -8.60 24.02 -11.92
CA PRO A 347 -9.24 25.12 -11.18
C PRO A 347 -8.38 26.38 -11.05
N VAL A 348 -7.05 26.28 -11.14
CA VAL A 348 -6.13 27.41 -10.95
C VAL A 348 -5.41 27.74 -12.26
N THR A 349 -4.74 26.75 -12.85
CA THR A 349 -3.98 26.94 -14.10
C THR A 349 -4.18 25.77 -15.03
N ARG A 350 -3.96 25.98 -16.34
CA ARG A 350 -3.90 24.88 -17.32
C ARG A 350 -2.79 23.85 -17.04
N SER A 351 -1.86 24.18 -16.14
CA SER A 351 -0.76 23.31 -15.74
C SER A 351 -1.07 22.50 -14.48
N ASP A 352 -2.26 22.66 -13.88
CA ASP A 352 -2.65 21.82 -12.75
C ASP A 352 -2.72 20.36 -13.22
N TRP A 353 -2.09 19.49 -12.45
CA TRP A 353 -2.02 18.07 -12.73
C TRP A 353 -2.94 17.30 -11.78
N VAL A 354 -3.14 16.01 -12.00
CA VAL A 354 -4.07 15.20 -11.22
C VAL A 354 -3.32 14.13 -10.44
N ILE A 355 -3.74 13.90 -9.20
CA ILE A 355 -3.37 12.74 -8.40
C ILE A 355 -4.61 11.87 -8.18
N ALA A 356 -4.45 10.55 -8.20
CA ALA A 356 -5.51 9.60 -7.88
C ALA A 356 -5.08 8.63 -6.76
N ASP A 357 -5.91 8.46 -5.75
CA ASP A 357 -5.69 7.50 -4.66
C ASP A 357 -6.62 6.28 -4.81
N ASN A 358 -6.86 5.49 -3.76
CA ASN A 358 -7.79 4.35 -3.89
C ASN A 358 -9.24 4.77 -4.08
N THR A 359 -9.61 5.99 -3.66
CA THR A 359 -11.00 6.43 -3.50
C THR A 359 -11.44 7.42 -4.58
N SER A 360 -10.56 8.30 -5.06
CA SER A 360 -10.89 9.27 -6.10
C SER A 360 -9.65 9.90 -6.75
N ALA A 361 -9.86 10.87 -7.63
CA ALA A 361 -8.84 11.71 -8.24
C ALA A 361 -9.14 13.20 -8.04
N MET A 362 -8.10 14.01 -7.85
CA MET A 362 -8.22 15.43 -7.51
C MET A 362 -7.15 16.26 -8.22
N TYR A 363 -7.52 17.47 -8.63
CA TYR A 363 -6.57 18.43 -9.21
C TYR A 363 -5.58 18.93 -8.15
N VAL A 364 -4.35 19.13 -8.60
CA VAL A 364 -3.20 19.54 -7.82
C VAL A 364 -2.57 20.74 -8.50
N THR A 365 -2.46 21.83 -7.76
CA THR A 365 -1.76 23.04 -8.19
C THR A 365 -0.40 23.15 -7.49
N GLY A 366 0.64 23.52 -8.23
CA GLY A 366 2.02 23.61 -7.73
C GLY A 366 3.01 22.78 -8.56
N ALA A 367 4.15 22.48 -7.95
CA ALA A 367 5.24 21.76 -8.63
C ALA A 367 4.82 20.36 -9.08
N ILE A 368 5.14 20.01 -10.32
CA ILE A 368 5.06 18.65 -10.84
C ILE A 368 6.22 17.84 -10.21
N PRO A 369 5.98 16.59 -9.77
CA PRO A 369 7.03 15.72 -9.27
C PRO A 369 8.21 15.61 -10.26
N ARG A 370 9.45 15.68 -9.75
CA ARG A 370 10.65 15.66 -10.61
C ARG A 370 10.70 14.39 -11.46
N GLY A 371 11.08 14.56 -12.72
CA GLY A 371 11.25 13.47 -13.67
C GLY A 371 9.97 12.94 -14.28
N LEU A 372 8.80 13.49 -13.92
CA LEU A 372 7.53 13.15 -14.54
C LEU A 372 7.09 14.25 -15.51
N ASP A 373 6.58 13.84 -16.66
CA ASP A 373 5.98 14.69 -17.68
C ASP A 373 4.46 14.60 -17.58
N ALA A 374 3.80 15.73 -17.30
CA ALA A 374 2.34 15.80 -17.18
C ALA A 374 1.59 15.55 -18.49
N SER A 375 2.27 15.57 -19.63
CA SER A 375 1.73 15.22 -20.93
C SER A 375 1.99 13.76 -21.32
N SER A 376 2.85 13.04 -20.59
CA SER A 376 3.20 11.66 -20.87
C SER A 376 2.22 10.68 -20.25
N ARG A 377 1.62 9.82 -21.08
CA ARG A 377 0.80 8.69 -20.60
C ARG A 377 1.63 7.60 -19.93
N ASP A 378 2.91 7.52 -20.22
CA ASP A 378 3.79 6.53 -19.59
C ASP A 378 4.03 6.88 -18.12
N ASP A 379 3.88 8.16 -17.76
CA ASP A 379 4.11 8.62 -16.40
C ASP A 379 2.89 8.51 -15.48
N VAL A 380 1.69 8.25 -16.01
CA VAL A 380 0.41 8.31 -15.27
C VAL A 380 0.22 7.18 -14.25
N TRP A 381 1.21 6.32 -14.07
CA TRP A 381 1.19 5.24 -13.10
C TRP A 381 2.31 5.36 -12.07
N ASN A 382 3.13 6.40 -12.15
CA ASN A 382 4.12 6.69 -11.14
C ASN A 382 3.42 7.07 -9.84
N VAL A 383 3.86 6.44 -8.76
CA VAL A 383 3.45 6.82 -7.42
C VAL A 383 4.07 8.15 -7.07
N VAL A 384 3.27 9.00 -6.45
CA VAL A 384 3.69 10.27 -5.89
C VAL A 384 3.17 10.35 -4.47
N ARG A 385 4.00 10.89 -3.57
CA ARG A 385 3.59 11.26 -2.22
C ARG A 385 3.63 12.77 -2.13
N LEU A 386 2.52 13.36 -1.73
CA LEU A 386 2.39 14.80 -1.60
C LEU A 386 2.02 15.17 -0.17
N LEU A 387 2.55 16.29 0.29
CA LEU A 387 1.99 17.03 1.40
C LEU A 387 1.27 18.23 0.79
N ALA A 388 -0.05 18.28 0.88
CA ALA A 388 -0.83 19.37 0.29
C ALA A 388 -1.90 19.90 1.21
N LYS A 389 -2.20 21.19 1.03
CA LYS A 389 -3.31 21.88 1.66
C LYS A 389 -4.56 21.73 0.77
N VAL A 390 -5.68 21.35 1.35
CA VAL A 390 -6.98 21.37 0.65
C VAL A 390 -7.45 22.80 0.52
N VAL A 391 -7.86 23.18 -0.68
CA VAL A 391 -8.44 24.49 -0.97
C VAL A 391 -9.83 24.29 -1.58
N TYR A 392 -10.85 24.88 -0.94
CA TYR A 392 -12.21 24.89 -1.43
C TYR A 392 -12.54 26.18 -2.19
N VAL A 393 -12.97 26.08 -3.44
CA VAL A 393 -13.47 27.21 -4.21
C VAL A 393 -14.99 27.30 -4.06
N ARG A 394 -15.54 28.51 -3.90
CA ARG A 394 -16.98 28.76 -3.64
C ARG A 394 -17.95 28.10 -4.63
N LEU A 395 -17.48 27.69 -5.82
CA LEU A 395 -18.26 27.00 -6.84
C LEU A 395 -18.30 25.47 -6.70
N GLY A 396 -17.81 24.92 -5.58
CA GLY A 396 -17.93 23.49 -5.27
C GLY A 396 -16.74 22.65 -5.73
N THR A 397 -15.80 23.21 -6.48
CA THR A 397 -14.55 22.53 -6.84
C THR A 397 -13.53 22.69 -5.73
N SER A 398 -13.01 21.59 -5.22
CA SER A 398 -11.84 21.57 -4.34
C SER A 398 -10.59 21.12 -5.11
N TYR A 399 -9.43 21.59 -4.70
CA TYR A 399 -8.14 21.16 -5.24
C TYR A 399 -7.08 21.09 -4.13
N LEU A 400 -5.92 20.54 -4.48
CA LEU A 400 -4.78 20.40 -3.59
C LEU A 400 -3.70 21.43 -3.95
N GLU A 401 -3.29 22.24 -2.98
CA GLU A 401 -2.15 23.15 -3.11
C GLU A 401 -0.90 22.46 -2.54
N VAL A 402 0.05 22.12 -3.42
CA VAL A 402 1.27 21.37 -3.06
C VAL A 402 2.13 22.18 -2.09
N ARG A 403 2.50 21.55 -0.96
CA ARG A 403 3.51 22.05 -0.02
C ARG A 403 4.83 21.28 -0.18
N ARG A 404 4.75 19.97 -0.41
CA ARG A 404 5.87 19.11 -0.75
C ARG A 404 5.40 18.04 -1.73
N VAL A 405 6.25 17.69 -2.69
CA VAL A 405 6.01 16.59 -3.61
C VAL A 405 7.26 15.72 -3.68
N ASP A 406 7.07 14.46 -3.36
CA ASP A 406 8.09 13.43 -3.38
C ASP A 406 7.67 12.41 -4.44
N SER A 407 8.49 12.20 -5.46
CA SER A 407 8.41 10.99 -6.28
C SER A 407 9.14 9.93 -5.48
N PRO A 408 8.48 8.91 -4.91
CA PRO A 408 9.17 7.68 -4.54
C PRO A 408 9.68 7.03 -5.82
N THR A 409 10.74 7.58 -6.41
CA THR A 409 11.46 6.96 -7.51
C THR A 409 11.98 5.63 -7.01
N ASN A 410 11.25 4.55 -7.25
CA ASN A 410 11.62 3.13 -7.20
C ASN A 410 12.61 2.65 -6.12
N ASN A 411 12.81 3.40 -5.04
CA ASN A 411 13.63 3.03 -3.90
C ASN A 411 12.83 2.19 -2.90
N ILE A 412 11.65 1.68 -3.31
CA ILE A 412 11.01 0.54 -2.66
C ILE A 412 11.69 -0.75 -3.13
N THR A 413 13.02 -0.78 -3.06
CA THR A 413 13.70 -2.01 -2.68
C THR A 413 13.93 -1.86 -1.18
N ALA A 414 12.86 -2.05 -0.40
CA ALA A 414 13.03 -2.60 0.93
C ALA A 414 13.45 -4.06 0.76
N THR A 415 14.64 -4.29 0.16
CA THR A 415 15.42 -5.46 0.52
C THR A 415 15.53 -5.35 2.02
N ALA A 416 15.10 -6.38 2.75
CA ALA A 416 15.50 -6.56 4.14
C ALA A 416 17.01 -6.30 4.16
N THR A 417 17.40 -5.11 4.62
CA THR A 417 18.78 -4.67 4.50
C THR A 417 19.54 -5.67 5.36
N PRO A 418 20.59 -6.33 4.83
CA PRO A 418 21.41 -7.23 5.63
C PRO A 418 21.69 -6.53 6.96
N SER A 419 21.31 -7.19 8.06
CA SER A 419 21.23 -6.64 9.43
C SER A 419 22.16 -5.44 9.56
N ALA A 420 21.59 -4.24 9.47
CA ALA A 420 22.39 -3.03 9.37
C ALA A 420 23.32 -2.98 10.59
N THR A 421 24.61 -2.78 10.35
CA THR A 421 25.58 -2.72 11.44
C THR A 421 25.19 -1.54 12.32
N PRO A 422 24.99 -1.73 13.63
CA PRO A 422 24.65 -0.64 14.53
C PRO A 422 25.63 0.52 14.35
N VAL A 423 25.11 1.73 14.27
CA VAL A 423 25.91 2.95 14.05
C VAL A 423 26.14 3.58 15.42
N PRO A 424 27.36 3.49 15.98
CA PRO A 424 27.62 3.86 17.38
C PRO A 424 27.70 5.37 17.62
N ASN A 425 27.96 6.17 16.58
CA ASN A 425 28.17 7.61 16.69
C ASN A 425 27.95 8.32 15.34
N ALA A 426 27.95 9.66 15.37
CA ALA A 426 27.74 10.49 14.18
C ALA A 426 28.80 10.28 13.09
N ASP A 427 30.07 10.03 13.43
CA ASP A 427 31.12 9.82 12.42
C ASP A 427 30.90 8.50 11.67
N ALA A 428 30.45 7.46 12.37
CA ALA A 428 30.01 6.22 11.74
C ALA A 428 28.78 6.46 10.85
N ALA A 429 27.82 7.29 11.27
CA ALA A 429 26.68 7.66 10.44
C ALA A 429 27.11 8.36 9.14
N ILE A 430 28.06 9.31 9.23
CA ILE A 430 28.65 10.00 8.06
C ILE A 430 29.31 8.98 7.13
N ALA A 431 30.12 8.07 7.67
CA ALA A 431 30.82 7.05 6.89
C ALA A 431 29.85 6.11 6.16
N SER A 432 28.79 5.65 6.84
CA SER A 432 27.77 4.79 6.26
C SER A 432 26.96 5.50 5.17
N ILE A 433 26.72 6.80 5.28
CA ILE A 433 26.10 7.59 4.20
C ILE A 433 27.07 7.67 3.01
N LYS A 434 28.33 8.06 3.24
CA LYS A 434 29.31 8.23 2.15
C LYS A 434 29.60 6.95 1.36
N SER A 435 29.55 5.79 2.01
CA SER A 435 29.74 4.51 1.32
C SER A 435 28.53 4.12 0.47
N ARG A 436 27.32 4.58 0.83
CA ARG A 436 26.07 4.25 0.14
C ARG A 436 25.66 5.28 -0.92
N PHE A 437 26.02 6.55 -0.74
CA PHE A 437 25.59 7.68 -1.56
C PHE A 437 26.79 8.39 -2.17
N THR A 438 27.14 8.02 -3.41
CA THR A 438 28.34 8.52 -4.10
C THR A 438 28.35 10.03 -4.28
N GLN A 439 27.17 10.67 -4.38
CA GLN A 439 27.05 12.13 -4.52
C GLN A 439 27.58 12.92 -3.33
N VAL A 440 27.62 12.35 -2.12
CA VAL A 440 28.17 13.00 -0.92
C VAL A 440 29.51 12.44 -0.47
N SER A 441 30.07 11.46 -1.19
CA SER A 441 31.34 10.80 -0.84
C SER A 441 32.52 11.77 -0.70
N LYS A 442 32.52 12.85 -1.51
CA LYS A 442 33.60 13.86 -1.56
C LYS A 442 33.39 15.04 -0.61
N ILE A 443 32.22 15.19 0.00
CA ILE A 443 31.91 16.31 0.91
C ILE A 443 32.67 16.10 2.23
N GLN A 444 33.41 17.09 2.70
CA GLN A 444 34.19 17.00 3.94
C GLN A 444 33.62 17.90 5.02
N LYS A 445 33.79 17.52 6.29
CA LYS A 445 33.44 18.37 7.43
C LYS A 445 34.45 19.51 7.48
N SER A 446 33.96 20.75 7.47
CA SER A 446 34.84 21.93 7.54
C SER A 446 35.45 22.05 8.94
N SER A 447 36.67 22.60 9.02
CA SER A 447 37.22 22.96 10.33
C SER A 447 36.43 24.13 10.92
N ALA A 448 36.20 24.10 12.23
CA ALA A 448 35.47 25.18 12.90
C ALA A 448 36.13 26.54 12.63
N GLY A 449 35.34 27.50 12.14
CA GLY A 449 35.82 28.86 11.82
C GLY A 449 36.57 28.99 10.49
N MET A 450 36.62 27.94 9.66
CA MET A 450 37.22 28.03 8.32
C MET A 450 36.36 28.92 7.42
N ILE A 451 36.87 30.12 7.13
CA ILE A 451 36.28 31.02 6.14
C ILE A 451 36.57 30.45 4.75
N GLY A 452 35.54 30.42 3.91
CA GLY A 452 35.64 30.01 2.51
C GLY A 452 35.72 28.52 2.24
N ALA A 453 35.28 27.67 3.19
CA ALA A 453 35.09 26.26 2.93
C ALA A 453 34.10 26.04 1.77
N SER A 454 34.40 25.11 0.87
CA SER A 454 33.52 24.73 -0.24
C SER A 454 32.66 23.50 0.06
N SER A 455 32.75 22.95 1.28
CA SER A 455 31.93 21.85 1.74
C SER A 455 31.89 21.81 3.27
N ASP A 456 30.80 21.30 3.84
CA ASP A 456 30.65 21.09 5.28
C ASP A 456 29.68 19.92 5.55
N ILE A 457 29.73 19.38 6.78
CA ILE A 457 28.76 18.38 7.23
C ILE A 457 28.23 18.82 8.59
N ARG A 458 26.92 19.07 8.66
CA ARG A 458 26.20 19.38 9.89
C ARG A 458 25.49 18.14 10.42
N VAL A 459 25.58 17.95 11.73
CA VAL A 459 24.98 16.83 12.46
C VAL A 459 24.02 17.39 13.49
N PHE A 460 22.81 16.83 13.54
CA PHE A 460 21.80 17.12 14.54
C PHE A 460 21.49 15.81 15.29
N ASP A 461 21.84 15.76 16.58
CA ASP A 461 21.57 14.58 17.41
C ASP A 461 20.06 14.40 17.65
N ARG A 462 19.60 13.15 17.55
CA ARG A 462 18.23 12.71 17.85
C ARG A 462 18.25 11.59 18.90
N ALA A 463 17.10 11.33 19.52
CA ALA A 463 16.99 10.27 20.53
C ALA A 463 17.34 8.88 19.95
N ASP A 464 16.93 8.62 18.71
CA ASP A 464 17.05 7.34 18.02
C ASP A 464 18.16 7.31 16.96
N GLY A 465 18.94 8.39 16.81
CA GLY A 465 19.95 8.49 15.75
C GLY A 465 20.45 9.91 15.48
N TRP A 466 20.67 10.23 14.22
CA TRP A 466 21.23 11.50 13.75
C TRP A 466 20.53 11.96 12.48
N ASP A 467 20.29 13.25 12.38
CA ASP A 467 20.00 13.92 11.11
C ASP A 467 21.29 14.60 10.62
N LEU A 468 21.61 14.45 9.34
CA LEU A 468 22.86 14.93 8.75
C LEU A 468 22.60 15.74 7.48
N ALA A 469 23.15 16.95 7.42
CA ALA A 469 23.12 17.80 6.24
C ALA A 469 24.53 17.92 5.65
N PHE A 470 24.69 17.43 4.42
CA PHE A 470 25.93 17.53 3.64
C PHE A 470 25.81 18.72 2.71
N TRP A 471 26.69 19.71 2.88
CA TRP A 471 26.70 20.91 2.07
C TRP A 471 27.89 20.91 1.10
N GLN A 472 27.61 21.30 -0.14
CA GLN A 472 28.62 21.58 -1.16
C GLN A 472 28.34 22.96 -1.77
N GLY A 473 29.35 23.82 -1.69
CA GLY A 473 29.33 25.16 -2.29
C GLY A 473 30.12 25.20 -3.60
N SER A 474 29.73 26.12 -4.50
CA SER A 474 30.51 26.46 -5.70
C SER A 474 30.41 27.95 -6.06
N GLY A 475 31.30 28.42 -6.94
CA GLY A 475 31.44 29.84 -7.32
C GLY A 475 32.47 30.57 -6.46
N ASP A 476 32.15 31.78 -5.98
CA ASP A 476 33.06 32.61 -5.18
C ASP A 476 33.19 32.14 -3.72
N CYS A 477 33.80 30.98 -3.52
CA CYS A 477 33.92 30.37 -2.20
C CYS A 477 34.79 31.14 -1.19
N PRO A 478 35.90 31.83 -1.55
CA PRO A 478 36.63 32.67 -0.60
C PRO A 478 35.75 33.72 0.10
N SER A 479 34.69 34.19 -0.56
CA SER A 479 33.71 35.16 -0.03
C SER A 479 32.43 34.51 0.54
N GLY A 480 32.39 33.18 0.62
CA GLY A 480 31.17 32.41 0.88
C GLY A 480 30.51 31.98 -0.43
N CYS A 481 30.57 30.68 -0.74
CA CYS A 481 30.17 30.14 -2.03
C CYS A 481 28.78 30.64 -2.48
N ILE A 482 28.71 31.18 -3.69
CA ILE A 482 27.50 31.79 -4.22
C ILE A 482 26.40 30.75 -4.48
N ASN A 483 26.79 29.55 -4.94
CA ASN A 483 25.90 28.44 -5.18
C ASN A 483 26.02 27.40 -4.06
N ASN A 484 24.90 26.82 -3.67
CA ASN A 484 24.83 25.91 -2.53
C ASN A 484 23.95 24.70 -2.86
N HIS A 485 24.42 23.50 -2.53
CA HIS A 485 23.67 22.24 -2.62
C HIS A 485 23.75 21.51 -1.29
N TYR A 486 22.60 21.19 -0.72
CA TYR A 486 22.44 20.47 0.53
C TYR A 486 21.78 19.13 0.27
N TYR A 487 22.33 18.08 0.88
CA TYR A 487 21.76 16.74 0.91
C TYR A 487 21.45 16.36 2.35
N TYR A 488 20.24 15.85 2.60
CA TYR A 488 19.75 15.57 3.94
C TYR A 488 19.53 14.06 4.14
N PHE A 489 20.04 13.51 5.24
CA PHE A 489 19.88 12.11 5.59
C PHE A 489 19.53 11.93 7.06
N SER A 490 18.65 10.99 7.38
CA SER A 490 18.41 10.52 8.74
C SER A 490 19.00 9.12 8.92
N VAL A 491 19.77 8.92 9.98
CA VAL A 491 20.43 7.65 10.30
C VAL A 491 20.02 7.21 11.69
N LYS A 492 19.36 6.05 11.80
CA LYS A 492 19.03 5.44 13.09
C LYS A 492 20.24 4.72 13.69
N LYS A 493 20.24 4.55 15.01
CA LYS A 493 21.27 3.78 15.75
C LYS A 493 21.39 2.33 15.29
N ASP A 494 20.33 1.76 14.72
CA ASP A 494 20.34 0.42 14.12
C ASP A 494 21.02 0.38 12.74
N GLY A 495 21.46 1.51 12.20
CA GLY A 495 22.11 1.62 10.90
C GLY A 495 21.15 1.82 9.72
N THR A 496 19.85 1.98 9.96
CA THR A 496 18.89 2.36 8.93
C THR A 496 19.16 3.79 8.46
N ILE A 497 19.38 3.98 7.16
CA ILE A 497 19.60 5.30 6.54
C ILE A 497 18.43 5.65 5.64
N VAL A 498 17.87 6.85 5.82
CA VAL A 498 16.80 7.43 5.01
C VAL A 498 17.34 8.70 4.33
N ASN A 499 17.22 8.79 3.00
CA ASN A 499 17.44 10.05 2.28
C ASN A 499 16.21 10.95 2.49
N ALA A 500 16.39 12.07 3.18
CA ALA A 500 15.32 12.97 3.59
C ALA A 500 15.02 14.07 2.54
N GLY A 501 15.91 14.30 1.58
CA GLY A 501 15.72 15.26 0.49
C GLY A 501 16.97 16.08 0.17
N GLU A 502 16.78 17.10 -0.67
CA GLU A 502 17.83 18.02 -1.10
C GLU A 502 17.31 19.46 -1.17
N TYR A 503 18.21 20.42 -0.97
CA TYR A 503 17.96 21.84 -1.18
C TYR A 503 19.08 22.44 -2.04
N ILE A 504 18.70 23.14 -3.10
CA ILE A 504 19.64 23.79 -4.03
C ILE A 504 19.31 25.28 -4.05
N ARG A 505 20.36 26.11 -4.02
CA ARG A 505 20.29 27.56 -4.19
C ARG A 505 21.40 27.99 -5.15
N ASN A 506 21.03 28.33 -6.38
CA ASN A 506 21.96 28.74 -7.43
C ASN A 506 21.76 30.21 -7.78
N TYR A 507 22.83 30.95 -7.93
CA TYR A 507 22.79 32.33 -8.38
C TYR A 507 22.59 32.39 -9.90
N ASN A 508 21.57 33.13 -10.30
CA ASN A 508 21.25 33.41 -11.68
C ASN A 508 21.75 34.80 -12.04
N ALA A 509 22.90 34.86 -12.72
CA ALA A 509 23.53 36.13 -13.09
C ALA A 509 22.65 36.99 -14.02
N ASN A 510 21.82 36.37 -14.86
CA ASN A 510 20.95 37.10 -15.80
C ASN A 510 19.82 37.81 -15.06
N ALA A 511 19.26 37.17 -14.03
CA ALA A 511 18.16 37.71 -13.24
C ALA A 511 18.63 38.48 -11.99
N ASN A 512 19.94 38.43 -11.69
CA ASN A 512 20.51 38.91 -10.43
C ASN A 512 19.73 38.41 -9.20
N SER A 513 19.34 37.14 -9.22
CA SER A 513 18.50 36.49 -8.22
C SER A 513 19.02 35.09 -7.89
N PHE A 514 18.39 34.42 -6.92
CA PHE A 514 18.69 33.02 -6.62
C PHE A 514 17.53 32.13 -7.05
N ASP A 515 17.86 31.12 -7.85
CA ASP A 515 16.96 30.02 -8.17
C ASP A 515 17.07 28.97 -7.06
N THR A 516 15.97 28.66 -6.40
CA THR A 516 15.91 27.67 -5.33
C THR A 516 15.14 26.43 -5.78
N THR A 517 15.55 25.26 -5.29
CA THR A 517 14.80 24.02 -5.49
C THR A 517 14.83 23.19 -4.21
N GLY A 518 13.67 22.70 -3.79
CA GLY A 518 13.52 22.01 -2.50
C GLY A 518 13.28 22.99 -1.34
N SER A 519 13.38 22.50 -0.12
CA SER A 519 13.25 23.34 1.09
C SER A 519 14.32 22.95 2.10
N PRO A 520 14.89 23.93 2.84
CA PRO A 520 15.78 23.64 3.95
C PRO A 520 15.12 22.69 4.96
N LEU A 521 15.87 21.70 5.44
CA LEU A 521 15.42 20.78 6.49
C LEU A 521 16.17 21.07 7.79
N TRP A 522 15.48 20.84 8.91
CA TRP A 522 16.02 20.99 10.27
C TRP A 522 16.57 22.39 10.58
N GLY A 523 16.03 23.42 9.90
CA GLY A 523 16.49 24.80 10.04
C GLY A 523 17.89 25.04 9.45
N TYR A 524 18.33 24.24 8.48
CA TYR A 524 19.62 24.40 7.81
C TYR A 524 19.51 24.29 6.28
N PRO A 525 20.04 25.26 5.50
CA PRO A 525 20.57 26.54 5.97
C PRO A 525 19.47 27.39 6.63
N GLN A 526 19.89 28.33 7.49
CA GLN A 526 18.99 29.29 8.14
C GLN A 526 18.54 30.39 7.20
#